data_AF-A0A7X4IIY6-F1
#
_entry.id   AF-A0A7X4IIY6-F1
#
_cell.length_a   1.000
_cell.length_b   1.000
_cell.length_c   1.000
_cell.angle_alpha   90.00
_cell.angle_beta   90.00
_cell.angle_gamma   90.00
#
_symmetry.space_group_name_H-M   'P 1'
#
loop_
_entity.id
_entity.type
_entity.pdbx_description
1 polymer ?
#
loop_
_entity_poly.entity_id
_entity_poly.type
_entity_poly.pdbx_seq_one_letter_code
_entity_poly.pdbx_strand_id
1 'polypeptide(L)' 'MPVQITIRGVPEKVRDELAMRAVLQRQSMQEFLRCELERIASRPSVGAWLQGVRNRKSGTRTRIPPSLILRARDADRT' A
#
# COMPACT_ATOMS: atom_id res chain seq x y z
N MET A 1 -20.56 4.42 -9.34
CA MET A 1 -20.58 4.77 -10.77
C MET A 1 -19.26 4.34 -11.39
N PRO A 2 -19.24 3.67 -12.55
CA PRO A 2 -17.99 3.34 -13.23
C PRO A 2 -17.31 4.61 -13.72
N VAL A 3 -16.02 4.76 -13.42
CA VAL A 3 -15.19 5.89 -13.91
C VAL A 3 -14.35 5.36 -15.06
N GLN A 4 -14.49 5.97 -16.23
CA GLN A 4 -13.67 5.64 -17.39
C GLN A 4 -12.36 6.42 -17.35
N ILE A 5 -11.23 5.72 -17.47
CA ILE A 5 -9.89 6.30 -17.48
C ILE A 5 -9.24 5.98 -18.82
N THR A 6 -8.68 6.99 -19.48
CA THR A 6 -7.92 6.84 -20.73
C THR A 6 -6.47 7.22 -20.49
N ILE A 7 -5.56 6.26 -20.64
CA ILE A 7 -4.12 6.46 -20.48
C ILE A 7 -3.52 6.76 -21.86
N ARG A 8 -2.99 7.97 -22.05
CA ARG A 8 -2.38 8.42 -23.31
C ARG A 8 -0.86 8.24 -23.27
N GLY A 9 -0.26 8.01 -24.43
CA GLY A 9 1.21 7.95 -24.58
C GLY A 9 1.85 6.68 -24.02
N VAL A 10 1.11 5.58 -23.91
CA VAL A 10 1.67 4.28 -23.51
C VAL A 10 2.49 3.72 -24.67
N PRO A 11 3.80 3.45 -24.50
CA PRO A 11 4.60 2.83 -25.54
C PRO A 11 4.05 1.43 -25.88
N GLU A 12 4.06 1.05 -27.16
CA GLU A 12 3.51 -0.24 -27.61
C GLU A 12 4.15 -1.42 -26.88
N LYS A 13 5.48 -1.38 -26.68
CA LYS A 13 6.19 -2.40 -25.90
C LYS A 13 5.62 -2.59 -24.50
N VAL A 14 5.28 -1.50 -23.82
CA VAL A 14 4.72 -1.55 -22.45
C VAL A 14 3.30 -2.10 -22.49
N ARG A 15 2.49 -1.70 -23.47
CA ARG A 15 1.16 -2.27 -23.69
C ARG A 15 1.24 -3.77 -23.90
N ASP A 16 2.16 -4.25 -24.73
CA ASP A 16 2.25 -5.67 -25.07
C ASP A 16 2.74 -6.51 -23.88
N GLU A 17 3.70 -5.99 -23.10
CA GLU A 17 4.10 -6.60 -21.83
C GLU A 17 2.95 -6.69 -20.82
N LEU A 18 2.14 -5.63 -20.69
CA LEU A 18 0.96 -5.63 -19.81
C LEU A 18 -0.11 -6.61 -20.31
N ALA A 19 -0.31 -6.72 -21.63
CA ALA A 19 -1.24 -7.67 -22.22
C ALA A 19 -0.81 -9.11 -21.94
N MET A 20 0.48 -9.42 -22.10
CA MET A 20 1.04 -10.72 -21.75
C MET A 20 0.83 -11.05 -20.28
N ARG A 21 1.06 -10.09 -19.36
CA ARG A 21 0.82 -10.29 -17.92
C ARG A 21 -0.66 -10.53 -17.61
N ALA A 22 -1.56 -9.84 -18.29
CA ALA A 22 -3.00 -10.06 -18.16
C ALA A 22 -3.39 -11.48 -18.61
N VAL A 23 -2.86 -11.95 -19.75
CA VAL A 23 -3.06 -13.31 -20.26
C VAL A 23 -2.54 -14.37 -19.28
N LEU A 24 -1.34 -14.17 -18.72
CA LEU A 24 -0.78 -15.08 -17.70
C LEU A 24 -1.67 -15.18 -16.45
N GLN A 25 -2.35 -14.10 -16.09
CA GLN A 25 -3.30 -14.07 -14.98
C GLN A 25 -4.73 -14.49 -15.37
N ARG A 26 -4.94 -14.90 -16.63
CA ARG A 26 -6.26 -15.24 -17.21
C ARG A 26 -7.31 -14.15 -17.05
N GLN A 27 -6.88 -12.89 -17.14
CA GLN A 27 -7.74 -11.72 -16.99
C GLN A 27 -7.72 -10.90 -18.28
N SER A 28 -8.78 -10.12 -18.53
CA SER A 28 -8.72 -9.11 -19.60
C SER A 28 -7.72 -8.01 -19.24
N MET A 29 -7.22 -7.30 -20.26
CA MET A 29 -6.31 -6.17 -20.06
C MET A 29 -6.91 -5.10 -19.12
N GLN A 30 -8.20 -4.82 -19.26
CA GLN A 30 -8.87 -3.82 -18.43
C GLN A 30 -9.00 -4.28 -16.97
N GLU A 31 -9.30 -5.56 -16.73
CA GLU A 31 -9.35 -6.12 -15.38
C GLU A 31 -7.99 -6.15 -14.72
N PHE A 32 -6.96 -6.58 -15.46
CA PHE A 32 -5.59 -6.59 -14.95
C PHE A 32 -5.14 -5.18 -14.54
N LEU A 33 -5.40 -4.17 -15.38
CA LEU A 33 -5.09 -2.77 -15.05
C LEU A 33 -5.89 -2.25 -13.86
N ARG A 34 -7.17 -2.61 -13.74
CA ARG A 34 -7.98 -2.26 -12.57
C ARG A 34 -7.40 -2.85 -11.29
N CYS A 35 -7.06 -4.14 -11.30
CA CYS A 35 -6.44 -4.82 -10.17
C CYS A 35 -5.12 -4.17 -9.76
N GLU A 36 -4.27 -3.81 -10.72
CA GLU A 36 -3.01 -3.10 -10.42
C GLU A 36 -3.25 -1.68 -9.87
N LEU A 37 -4.24 -0.94 -10.39
CA LEU A 37 -4.61 0.37 -9.85
C LEU A 37 -5.12 0.26 -8.41
N GLU A 38 -5.94 -0.74 -8.11
CA GLU A 38 -6.40 -1.04 -6.75
C GLU A 38 -5.23 -1.45 -5.84
N ARG A 39 -4.28 -2.23 -6.36
CA ARG A 39 -3.06 -2.62 -5.63
C ARG A 39 -2.16 -1.42 -5.31
N ILE A 40 -2.07 -0.46 -6.23
CA ILE A 40 -1.35 0.80 -6.03
C ILE A 40 -2.09 1.66 -5.01
N ALA A 41 -3.41 1.81 -5.13
CA ALA A 41 -4.22 2.62 -4.23
C ALA A 41 -4.27 2.05 -2.79
N SER A 42 -4.29 0.73 -2.66
CA SER A 42 -4.28 0.02 -1.36
C SER A 42 -2.94 0.11 -0.64
N ARG A 43 -1.84 0.43 -1.34
CA ARG A 43 -0.54 0.72 -0.73
C ARG A 43 -0.43 2.23 -0.50
N PRO A 44 -0.71 2.74 0.72
CA PRO A 44 -0.43 4.14 1.01
C PRO A 44 1.05 4.41 0.74
N SER A 45 1.34 5.51 0.05
CA SER A 45 2.72 5.98 -0.10
C SER A 45 3.36 6.09 1.29
N VAL A 46 4.66 5.83 1.42
CA VAL A 46 5.36 5.86 2.71
C VAL A 46 5.08 7.17 3.46
N GLY A 47 4.97 8.30 2.75
CA GLY A 47 4.57 9.58 3.32
C GLY A 47 3.14 9.61 3.87
N ALA A 48 2.15 9.11 3.13
CA ALA A 48 0.76 9.03 3.58
C ALA A 48 0.60 8.03 4.75
N TRP A 49 1.33 6.91 4.70
CA TRP A 49 1.37 5.95 5.79
C TRP A 49 2.00 6.55 7.06
N LEU A 50 3.14 7.23 6.94
CA LEU A 50 3.78 7.92 8.06
C LEU A 50 2.88 9.00 8.67
N GLN A 51 2.09 9.70 7.85
CA GLN A 51 1.09 10.64 8.32
C GLN A 51 -0.01 9.94 9.10
N GLY A 52 -0.51 8.81 8.61
CA GLY A 52 -1.48 7.97 9.33
C GLY A 52 -0.94 7.46 10.67
N VAL A 53 0.33 7.03 10.72
CA VAL A 53 1.00 6.61 11.95
C VAL A 53 1.13 7.78 12.94
N ARG A 54 1.51 8.97 12.47
CA ARG A 54 1.60 10.17 13.34
C ARG A 54 0.24 10.58 13.90
N ASN A 55 -0.80 10.55 13.08
CA ASN A 55 -2.16 10.88 13.52
C ASN A 55 -2.66 9.84 14.53
N ARG A 56 -2.43 8.54 14.28
CA ARG A 56 -2.76 7.47 15.24
C ARG A 56 -2.00 7.61 16.55
N LYS A 57 -0.69 7.83 16.51
CA LYS A 57 0.14 8.03 17.72
C LYS A 57 -0.29 9.25 18.53
N SER A 58 -0.81 10.29 17.88
CA SER A 58 -1.32 11.48 18.56
C SER A 58 -2.70 11.26 19.19
N GLY A 59 -3.55 10.44 18.56
CA GLY A 59 -4.87 10.07 19.08
C GLY A 59 -4.84 9.02 20.18
N THR A 60 -3.87 8.11 20.17
CA THR A 60 -3.67 7.13 21.25
C THR A 60 -3.11 7.84 22.50
N ARG A 61 -3.98 8.04 23.51
CA ARG A 61 -3.64 8.72 24.78
C ARG A 61 -2.66 7.94 25.67
N THR A 62 -2.34 6.71 25.31
CA THR A 62 -1.38 5.85 26.01
C THR A 62 0.04 6.15 25.54
N ARG A 63 0.83 6.84 26.38
CA ARG A 63 2.28 6.97 26.21
C ARG A 63 2.98 6.03 27.17
N ILE A 64 3.76 5.09 26.62
CA ILE A 64 4.68 4.27 27.41
C ILE A 64 6.06 4.93 27.35
N PRO A 65 6.61 5.40 28.48
CA PRO A 65 7.95 5.95 28.50
C PRO A 65 9.00 4.85 28.29
N PRO A 66 10.14 5.14 27.66
CA PRO A 66 11.20 4.16 27.41
C PRO A 66 11.67 3.42 28.67
N SER A 67 11.66 4.10 29.82
CA SER A 67 12.02 3.52 31.12
C SER A 67 11.09 2.36 31.54
N LEU A 68 9.81 2.43 31.20
CA LEU A 68 8.84 1.38 31.52
C LEU A 68 8.99 0.16 30.60
N ILE A 69 9.39 0.39 29.34
CA ILE A 69 9.72 -0.68 28.38
C ILE A 69 10.96 -1.45 28.85
N LEU A 70 12.01 -0.73 29.26
CA LEU A 70 13.24 -1.34 29.76
C LEU A 70 12.99 -2.13 31.04
N ARG A 71 12.23 -1.58 31.99
CA ARG A 71 11.84 -2.28 33.22
C ARG A 71 11.03 -3.55 32.95
N ALA A 72 10.06 -3.51 32.04
CA ALA A 72 9.27 -4.69 31.68
C ALA A 72 10.13 -5.77 31.01
N ARG A 73 11.07 -5.37 30.14
CA ARG A 73 12.02 -6.29 29.49
C ARG A 73 12.96 -6.94 30.51
N ASP A 74 13.46 -6.16 31.46
CA ASP A 74 14.43 -6.67 32.44
C ASP A 74 13.76 -7.55 33.50
N ALA A 75 12.46 -7.35 33.78
CA ALA A 75 11.66 -8.21 34.64
C ALA A 75 11.34 -9.60 34.04
N ASP A 76 11.39 -9.74 32.71
CA ASP A 76 11.17 -11.02 32.00
C ASP A 76 12.46 -11.87 31.94
N ARG A 77 13.59 -11.31 32.38
CA ARG A 77 14.92 -11.95 32.36
C ARG A 77 15.36 -12.53 33.71
N THR A 78 14.56 -12.35 34.76
CA THR A 78 14.77 -12.92 36.10
C THR A 78 13.83 -14.09 36.33
#